data_AF-A0A645IFL8-F1
#
_entry.id   AF-A0A645IFL8-F1
#
_cell.length_a   1.000
_cell.length_b   1.000
_cell.length_c   1.000
_cell.angle_alpha   90.00
_cell.angle_beta   90.00
_cell.angle_gamma   90.00
#
_symmetry.space_group_name_H-M   'P 1'
#
loop_
_entity.id
_entity.type
_entity.pdbx_description
1 polymer ?
#
loop_
_entity_poly.entity_id
_entity_poly.type
_entity_poly.pdbx_seq_one_letter_code
_entity_poly.pdbx_strand_id
1 'polypeptide(L)' 'MSITGIAGPAGGSETKPVGLCFIGIALDSGVKSYSYIFSGNRFKIKWQASTKALDILRRTILGIEI' A
#
# COMPACT_ATOMS: atom_id res chain seq x y z
N MET A 1 -10.04 -5.59 -0.30
CA MET A 1 -8.73 -4.91 -0.23
C MET A 1 -8.44 -4.27 -1.58
N SER A 2 -7.92 -3.04 -1.59
CA SER A 2 -7.48 -2.34 -2.80
C SER A 2 -6.08 -1.75 -2.62
N ILE A 3 -5.37 -1.54 -3.74
CA ILE A 3 -4.07 -0.87 -3.77
C ILE A 3 -4.05 0.06 -4.99
N THR A 4 -3.58 1.28 -4.81
CA THR A 4 -3.28 2.22 -5.91
C THR A 4 -1.99 2.95 -5.61
N GLY A 5 -1.18 3.26 -6.62
CA GLY A 5 0.08 3.97 -6.39
C GLY A 5 0.96 4.15 -7.62
N ILE A 6 2.07 4.85 -7.43
CA ILE A 6 3.01 5.24 -8.47
C ILE A 6 4.26 4.37 -8.36
N ALA A 7 4.30 3.25 -9.06
CA ALA A 7 5.46 2.35 -9.01
C ALA A 7 6.69 2.87 -9.77
N GLY A 8 6.55 3.93 -10.57
CA GLY A 8 7.65 4.48 -11.37
C GLY A 8 7.97 3.70 -12.65
N PRO A 9 9.07 4.05 -13.35
CA PRO A 9 10.03 5.11 -12.97
C PRO A 9 9.49 6.54 -13.17
N ALA A 10 8.45 6.73 -13.99
CA ALA A 10 7.79 8.02 -14.21
C ALA A 10 6.47 8.14 -13.42
N GLY A 11 5.85 9.33 -13.49
CA GLY A 11 4.53 9.60 -12.91
C GLY A 11 4.54 10.14 -11.48
N GLY A 12 5.72 10.35 -10.89
CA GLY A 12 5.87 11.03 -9.60
C GLY A 12 5.92 12.55 -9.74
N SER A 13 5.56 13.24 -8.66
CA SER A 13 5.72 14.68 -8.45
C SER A 13 6.26 14.96 -7.04
N GLU A 14 6.59 16.22 -6.73
CA GLU A 14 6.98 16.63 -5.37
C GLU A 14 5.93 16.26 -4.32
N THR A 15 4.64 16.37 -4.65
CA THR A 15 3.52 16.07 -3.75
C THR A 15 3.08 14.62 -3.79
N LYS A 16 3.44 13.86 -4.84
CA LYS A 16 3.07 12.46 -5.05
C LYS A 16 4.27 11.69 -5.61
N PRO A 17 5.29 11.37 -4.79
CA PRO A 17 6.53 10.78 -5.29
C PRO A 17 6.32 9.37 -5.84
N VAL A 18 7.26 8.93 -6.69
CA VAL A 18 7.40 7.51 -7.04
C VAL A 18 7.60 6.71 -5.74
N GLY A 19 6.90 5.58 -5.62
CA GLY A 19 6.86 4.76 -4.42
C GLY A 19 5.62 5.00 -3.56
N LEU A 20 4.90 6.11 -3.75
CA LEU A 20 3.67 6.38 -3.00
C LEU A 20 2.58 5.38 -3.40
N CYS A 21 2.11 4.61 -2.41
CA CYS A 21 1.02 3.66 -2.53
C CYS A 21 0.01 3.86 -1.41
N PHE A 22 -1.28 3.84 -1.77
CA PHE A 22 -2.40 3.76 -0.84
C PHE A 22 -2.95 2.33 -0.82
N ILE A 23 -3.26 1.84 0.37
CA ILE A 23 -3.84 0.51 0.62
C ILE A 23 -5.16 0.70 1.36
N GLY A 24 -6.25 0.16 0.83
CA GLY A 24 -7.58 0.20 1.44
C GLY A 24 -8.03 -1.18 1.93
N ILE A 25 -8.54 -1.22 3.17
CA ILE A 25 -9.15 -2.40 3.79
C ILE A 25 -10.58 -2.04 4.18
N ALA A 26 -11.54 -2.82 3.69
CA ALA A 26 -12.95 -2.71 4.05
C ALA A 26 -13.38 -4.06 4.66
N LEU A 27 -13.92 -3.99 5.87
CA LEU A 27 -14.55 -5.09 6.61
C LEU A 27 -15.91 -4.61 7.13
N ASP A 28 -16.71 -5.51 7.69
CA ASP A 28 -18.01 -5.15 8.28
C ASP A 28 -17.88 -4.14 9.44
N SER A 29 -16.72 -4.13 10.11
CA SER A 29 -16.39 -3.16 11.18
C SER A 29 -16.00 -1.77 10.67
N GLY A 30 -15.87 -1.59 9.36
CA GLY A 30 -15.57 -0.30 8.72
C GLY A 30 -14.45 -0.35 7.69
N VAL A 31 -14.04 0.85 7.25
CA VAL A 31 -13.05 1.04 6.19
C VAL A 31 -11.85 1.81 6.74
N LYS A 32 -10.64 1.32 6.45
CA LYS A 32 -9.37 2.00 6.76
C LYS A 32 -8.50 2.12 5.52
N SER A 33 -7.76 3.22 5.43
CA SER A 33 -6.77 3.46 4.38
C SER A 33 -5.41 3.79 4.96
N TYR A 34 -4.36 3.28 4.34
CA TYR A 34 -2.97 3.47 4.73
C TYR A 34 -2.17 4.02 3.56
N SER A 35 -1.26 4.94 3.81
CA SER A 35 -0.29 5.43 2.82
C SER A 35 1.12 5.00 3.18
N TYR A 36 1.88 4.57 2.17
CA TYR A 36 3.28 4.19 2.30
C TYR A 36 4.07 4.75 1.13
N ILE A 37 5.34 5.09 1.38
CA ILE A 37 6.30 5.42 0.32
C ILE A 37 7.35 4.32 0.29
N PHE A 38 7.33 3.51 -0.76
CA PHE A 38 8.26 2.40 -0.97
C PHE A 38 9.45 2.84 -1.82
N SER A 39 10.60 2.19 -1.62
CA SER A 39 11.84 2.52 -2.31
C SER A 39 12.35 1.36 -3.17
N GLY A 40 12.83 1.68 -4.37
CA GLY A 40 13.39 0.72 -5.31
C GLY A 40 12.88 0.92 -6.73
N ASN A 41 13.17 -0.04 -7.60
CA ASN A 41 12.63 -0.06 -8.95
C ASN A 41 11.14 -0.46 -8.96
N ARG A 42 10.50 -0.33 -10.12
CA ARG A 42 9.08 -0.64 -10.33
C ARG A 42 8.66 -2.02 -9.81
N PHE A 43 9.49 -3.04 -10.03
CA PHE A 43 9.20 -4.40 -9.57
C PHE A 43 9.26 -4.51 -8.05
N LYS A 44 10.29 -3.93 -7.42
CA LYS A 44 10.46 -3.92 -5.97
C LYS A 44 9.32 -3.15 -5.28
N ILE A 45 8.93 -1.98 -5.81
CA ILE A 45 7.82 -1.20 -5.28
C ILE A 45 6.51 -2.01 -5.35
N LYS A 46 6.21 -2.64 -6.49
CA LYS A 46 5.01 -3.48 -6.61
C LYS A 46 5.01 -4.63 -5.60
N TRP A 47 6.14 -5.32 -5.46
CA TRP A 47 6.30 -6.42 -4.51
C TRP A 47 6.08 -5.96 -3.06
N GLN A 48 6.73 -4.88 -2.64
CA GLN A 48 6.57 -4.31 -1.30
C GLN A 48 5.13 -3.88 -1.03
N ALA A 49 4.49 -3.20 -1.99
CA ALA A 49 3.10 -2.77 -1.86
C ALA A 49 2.14 -3.95 -1.71
N SER A 50 2.27 -4.99 -2.56
CA SER A 50 1.44 -6.20 -2.45
C SER A 50 1.66 -6.94 -1.13
N THR A 51 2.91 -7.10 -0.69
CA THR A 51 3.25 -7.79 0.55
C THR A 51 2.72 -7.02 1.76
N LYS A 52 2.88 -5.69 1.79
CA LYS A 52 2.38 -4.87 2.90
C LYS A 52 0.84 -4.91 2.96
N ALA A 53 0.16 -4.87 1.82
CA ALA A 53 -1.29 -4.96 1.79
C ALA A 53 -1.82 -6.29 2.33
N LEU A 54 -1.19 -7.41 1.94
CA LEU A 54 -1.52 -8.73 2.48
C LEU A 54 -1.21 -8.85 3.98
N ASP A 55 -0.09 -8.29 4.45
CA ASP A 55 0.23 -8.26 5.89
C ASP A 55 -0.81 -7.46 6.69
N ILE A 56 -1.21 -6.28 6.21
CA ILE A 56 -2.27 -5.47 6.82
C ILE A 56 -3.58 -6.25 6.84
N LEU A 57 -4.00 -6.83 5.72
CA LEU A 57 -5.23 -7.63 5.65
C LEU A 57 -5.20 -8.77 6.67
N ARG A 58 -4.11 -9.56 6.68
CA ARG A 58 -3.90 -10.68 7.61
C ARG A 58 -3.96 -10.22 9.07
N ARG A 59 -3.30 -9.13 9.42
CA ARG A 59 -3.33 -8.59 10.79
C ARG A 59 -4.73 -8.12 11.16
N THR A 60 -5.42 -7.41 10.26
CA THR A 60 -6.77 -6.90 10.51
C THR A 60 -7.75 -8.03 10.79
N ILE A 61 -7.76 -9.10 9.97
CA ILE A 61 -8.69 -10.22 10.16
C ILE A 61 -8.35 -11.08 11.38
N LEU A 62 -7.09 -11.06 11.84
CA LEU A 62 -6.65 -11.78 13.05
C LEU A 62 -6.72 -10.91 14.32
N GLY A 63 -7.17 -9.65 14.22
CA GLY A 63 -7.21 -8.72 15.36
C GLY A 63 -5.83 -8.30 15.89
N ILE A 64 -4.79 -8.37 15.04
CA ILE A 64 -3.42 -7.97 15.37
C ILE A 64 -3.22 -6.50 14.96
N GLU A 65 -2.48 -5.75 15.78
CA GLU A 65 -2.12 -4.36 15.51
C GLU A 65 -1.22 -4.21 14.26
N ILE A 66 -1.41 -3.11 13.51
CA ILE A 66 -0.82 -2.84 12.18
C ILE A 66 0.37 -1.89 12.25
#